data_AF-A0A9W9YIM8-F1
#
_entry.id   AF-A0A9W9YIM8-F1
#
_cell.length_a   1.000
_cell.length_b   1.000
_cell.length_c   1.000
_cell.angle_alpha   90.00
_cell.angle_beta   90.00
_cell.angle_gamma   90.00
#
_symmetry.space_group_name_H-M   'P 1'
#
loop_
_entity.id
_entity.type
_entity.pdbx_description
1 polymer ?
#
loop_
_entity_poly.entity_id
_entity_poly.type
_entity_poly.pdbx_seq_one_letter_code
_entity_poly.pdbx_strand_id
1 'polypeptide(L)' 'MPKTEIKRNSKIHLAVLSFGEYLELYLEEKGVEQIPGTENIPDDIKMTHLRAVWNSAVQLSDDFHKERQSTTA' A
#
# COMPACT_ATOMS: atom_id res chain seq x y z
N MET A 1 -5.81 32.58 -7.28
CA MET A 1 -6.44 31.27 -6.96
C MET A 1 -5.55 30.57 -5.94
N PRO A 2 -6.12 30.03 -4.85
CA PRO A 2 -5.31 29.49 -3.75
C PRO A 2 -4.74 28.14 -4.19
N LYS A 3 -3.41 28.01 -4.23
CA LYS A 3 -2.75 26.70 -4.33
C LYS A 3 -2.81 26.06 -2.95
N THR A 4 -3.97 25.47 -2.70
CA THR A 4 -4.13 24.26 -1.89
C THR A 4 -3.34 24.26 -0.58
N GLU A 5 -3.75 25.15 0.33
CA GLU A 5 -3.73 24.82 1.75
C GLU A 5 -4.69 23.64 1.99
N ILE A 6 -4.31 22.44 1.54
CA ILE A 6 -4.74 21.23 2.22
C ILE A 6 -3.99 21.26 3.54
N LYS A 7 -4.56 22.02 4.47
CA LYS A 7 -4.33 21.86 5.89
C LYS A 7 -4.21 20.36 6.13
N ARG A 8 -3.03 19.97 6.61
CA ARG A 8 -2.68 18.69 7.21
C ARG A 8 -3.69 18.33 8.31
N ASN A 9 -4.91 18.01 7.91
CA ASN A 9 -5.92 17.47 8.80
C ASN A 9 -5.49 16.02 9.05
N SER A 10 -4.70 15.86 10.11
CA SER A 10 -4.73 14.75 11.06
C SER A 10 -5.55 13.54 10.58
N LYS A 11 -4.85 12.47 10.15
CA LYS A 11 -5.44 11.24 9.63
C LYS A 11 -6.42 11.48 8.47
N ILE A 12 -5.88 11.75 7.28
CA ILE A 12 -6.56 11.22 6.09
C ILE A 12 -6.73 9.71 6.37
N HIS A 13 -7.98 9.26 6.44
CA HIS A 13 -8.29 7.87 6.71
C HIS A 13 -7.64 7.06 5.58
N LEU A 14 -6.50 6.42 5.85
CA LEU A 14 -5.75 5.63 4.86
C LEU A 14 -6.65 4.61 4.14
N ALA A 15 -7.74 4.20 4.77
CA ALA A 15 -8.75 3.29 4.21
C ALA A 15 -9.61 3.89 3.07
N VAL A 16 -9.64 5.22 2.91
CA VAL A 16 -10.47 5.90 1.90
C VAL A 16 -9.67 6.26 0.66
N LEU A 17 -8.36 6.47 0.79
CA LEU A 17 -7.50 6.78 -0.34
C LEU A 17 -7.40 5.60 -1.32
N SER A 18 -7.38 5.93 -2.61
CA SER A 18 -6.83 5.02 -3.60
C SER A 18 -5.36 4.74 -3.30
N PHE A 19 -4.86 3.61 -3.79
CA PHE A 19 -3.46 3.25 -3.66
C PHE A 19 -2.56 4.25 -4.39
N GLY A 20 -2.97 4.71 -5.57
CA GLY A 20 -2.24 5.73 -6.34
C GLY A 20 -2.04 7.02 -5.53
N GLU A 21 -3.11 7.59 -4.99
CA GLU A 21 -3.05 8.81 -4.17
C GLU A 21 -2.18 8.62 -2.92
N TYR A 22 -2.29 7.48 -2.25
CA TYR A 22 -1.44 7.18 -1.10
C TYR A 22 0.04 7.13 -1.48
N LEU A 23 0.36 6.49 -2.61
CA LEU A 23 1.72 6.30 -3.07
C LEU A 23 2.36 7.62 -3.49
N GLU A 24 1.64 8.48 -4.21
CA GLU A 24 2.10 9.82 -4.57
C GLU A 24 2.45 10.65 -3.32
N LEU A 25 1.55 10.69 -2.33
CA LEU A 25 1.77 11.38 -1.06
C LEU A 25 2.99 10.83 -0.31
N TYR A 26 3.13 9.50 -0.28
CA TYR A 26 4.25 8.85 0.39
C TYR A 26 5.59 9.16 -0.29
N LEU A 27 5.66 9.08 -1.61
CA LEU A 27 6.88 9.36 -2.37
C LEU A 27 7.28 10.82 -2.27
N GLU A 28 6.32 11.75 -2.33
CA GLU A 28 6.57 13.17 -2.10
C GLU A 28 7.11 13.44 -0.69
N GLU A 29 6.51 12.83 0.35
CA GLU A 29 6.96 12.98 1.74
C GLU A 29 8.39 12.45 1.94
N LYS A 30 8.75 11.35 1.27
CA LYS A 30 10.08 10.73 1.38
C LYS A 30 11.12 11.32 0.43
N GLY A 31 10.73 12.22 -0.47
CA GLY A 31 11.62 12.78 -1.49
C GLY A 31 12.15 11.72 -2.45
N VAL A 32 11.34 10.70 -2.73
CA VAL A 32 11.70 9.59 -3.62
C VAL A 32 11.04 9.82 -4.97
N GLU A 33 11.73 9.44 -6.05
CA GLU A 33 11.17 9.52 -7.41
C GLU A 33 9.93 8.62 -7.55
N GLN A 34 9.07 8.97 -8.52
CA GLN A 34 7.93 8.13 -8.87
C GLN A 34 8.40 6.75 -9.34
N ILE A 35 7.66 5.72 -8.93
CA ILE A 35 7.93 4.35 -9.36
C ILE A 35 7.26 4.17 -10.74
N PRO A 36 7.99 3.75 -11.79
CA PRO A 36 7.39 3.54 -13.10
C PRO A 36 6.24 2.54 -13.07
N GLY A 37 5.15 2.84 -13.77
CA GLY A 37 3.98 1.98 -13.88
C GLY A 37 2.89 2.28 -12.86
N THR A 38 3.13 3.17 -11.88
CA THR A 38 2.11 3.56 -10.90
C THR A 38 0.97 4.36 -11.52
N GLU A 39 1.21 5.01 -12.65
CA GLU A 39 0.19 5.71 -13.45
C GLU A 39 -0.90 4.77 -14.02
N ASN A 40 -0.66 3.45 -14.01
CA ASN A 40 -1.61 2.45 -14.48
C ASN A 40 -2.41 1.80 -13.34
N ILE A 41 -2.20 2.21 -12.09
CA ILE A 41 -2.94 1.69 -10.95
C ILE A 41 -4.39 2.21 -11.02
N PRO A 42 -5.39 1.32 -11.06
CA PRO A 42 -6.78 1.76 -11.07
C PRO A 42 -7.18 2.47 -9.76
N ASP A 43 -7.96 3.55 -9.87
CA ASP A 43 -8.41 4.36 -8.72
C ASP A 43 -9.28 3.58 -7.73
N ASP A 44 -9.92 2.50 -8.17
CA ASP A 44 -10.76 1.64 -7.32
C ASP A 44 -9.94 0.72 -6.40
N ILE A 45 -8.63 0.60 -6.62
CA ILE A 45 -7.71 -0.10 -5.71
C ILE A 45 -7.46 0.77 -4.48
N LYS A 46 -8.10 0.42 -3.37
CA LYS A 46 -7.91 1.08 -2.06
C LYS A 46 -6.80 0.41 -1.26
N MET A 47 -6.27 1.14 -0.27
CA MET A 47 -5.29 0.59 0.69
C MET A 47 -5.80 -0.65 1.46
N THR A 48 -7.12 -0.81 1.61
CA THR A 48 -7.71 -2.00 2.22
C THR A 48 -7.49 -3.26 1.38
N HIS A 49 -7.53 -3.15 0.05
CA HIS A 49 -7.24 -4.27 -0.86
C HIS A 49 -5.78 -4.68 -0.73
N LEU A 50 -4.85 -3.72 -0.71
CA LEU A 50 -3.43 -3.99 -0.51
C LEU A 50 -3.13 -4.66 0.82
N ARG A 51 -3.75 -4.19 1.91
CA ARG A 51 -3.58 -4.82 3.22
C ARG A 51 -4.02 -6.29 3.19
N ALA A 52 -5.15 -6.60 2.53
CA ALA A 52 -5.62 -7.97 2.41
C ALA A 52 -4.64 -8.85 1.62
N VAL A 53 -4.17 -8.37 0.46
CA VAL A 53 -3.18 -9.10 -0.37
C VAL A 53 -1.88 -9.34 0.39
N TRP A 54 -1.37 -8.33 1.09
CA TRP A 54 -0.16 -8.46 1.90
C TRP A 54 -0.31 -9.50 3.00
N ASN A 55 -1.41 -9.46 3.75
CA ASN A 55 -1.67 -10.44 4.81
C ASN A 55 -1.77 -11.87 4.25
N SER A 56 -2.42 -12.06 3.10
CA SER A 56 -2.49 -13.36 2.42
C SER A 56 -1.10 -13.84 1.97
N ALA A 57 -0.25 -12.96 1.47
CA ALA A 57 1.11 -13.30 1.06
C ALA A 57 1.99 -13.72 2.27
N VAL A 58 1.89 -12.98 3.39
CA VAL A 58 2.56 -13.34 4.65
C VAL A 58 2.10 -14.71 5.13
N GLN A 59 0.78 -14.95 5.16
CA GLN A 59 0.22 -16.23 5.57
C GLN A 59 0.70 -17.39 4.68
N LEU A 60 0.72 -17.20 3.36
CA LEU A 60 1.22 -18.19 2.41
C LEU A 60 2.70 -18.53 2.67
N SER A 61 3.52 -17.51 2.95
CA SER A 61 4.92 -17.69 3.30
C SER A 61 5.09 -18.49 4.60
N ASP A 62 4.30 -18.16 5.63
CA ASP A 62 4.33 -18.85 6.91
C ASP A 62 3.93 -20.33 6.76
N ASP A 63 2.89 -20.60 5.99
CA ASP A 63 2.39 -21.96 5.76
C ASP A 63 3.40 -22.79 4.98
N PHE A 64 4.04 -22.23 3.95
CA PHE A 64 5.15 -22.87 3.24
C PHE A 64 6.29 -23.26 4.19
N HIS A 65 6.69 -22.38 5.11
CA HIS A 65 7.76 -22.67 6.06
C HIS A 65 7.36 -23.74 7.08
N LYS A 66 6.12 -23.73 7.57
CA LYS A 66 5.60 -24.78 8.47
C LYS A 66 5.57 -26.15 7.80
N GLU A 67 5.07 -26.23 6.56
CA GLU A 67 5.02 -27.48 5.79
C GLU A 67 6.43 -28.07 5.57
N ARG A 68 7.42 -27.22 5.30
CA ARG A 68 8.81 -27.67 5.17
C ARG A 68 9.37 -28.19 6.49
N GLN A 69 9.10 -27.54 7.60
CA GLN A 69 9.55 -27.99 8.92
C GLN A 69 8.89 -29.32 9.32
N SER A 70 7.61 -29.51 9.04
CA SER A 70 6.91 -30.77 9.32
C SER A 70 7.34 -31.93 8.43
N THR A 71 7.88 -31.66 7.24
CA THR A 71 8.37 -32.70 6.30
C THR A 71 9.81 -33.14 6.61
N THR A 72 10.54 -32.33 7.38
CA THR A 72 11.92 -32.63 7.81
C THR A 72 12.04 -33.25 9.21
N ALA A 73 10.92 -33.50 9.89
CA ALA A 73 10.84 -34.15 11.20
C ALA A 73 10.47 -35.63 11.07
#